data_AF-A0A6P1TM93-F1
#
_entry.id   AF-A0A6P1TM93-F1
#
_cell.length_a   1.000
_cell.length_b   1.000
_cell.length_c   1.000
_cell.angle_alpha   90.00
_cell.angle_beta   90.00
_cell.angle_gamma   90.00
#
_symmetry.space_group_name_H-M   'P 1'
#
loop_
_entity.id
_entity.type
_entity.pdbx_description
1 polymer ?
#
loop_
_entity_poly.entity_id
_entity_poly.type
_entity_poly.pdbx_seq_one_letter_code
_entity_poly.pdbx_strand_id
1 'polypeptide(L)'
;MKFTIKQKIIIDLLISAAVTIILTCTILNSLYYVDRSNSKLMITALGSKNGESTASEVRIHEISLNNNKVDFNSLKLPQEWKVNGEYLNYYGINQPVSFILDLKDIKVIDILFAKSSDAGKVKLQIDSHEETIDLYENISWDEYHWIYKTNKVFKPFSRIYFLIPQFFIIFIVVSKLNNKEFLLKCKLFCSKKNLIKYFIIALIVNIFFIYLYC
;
A
#
# COMPACT_ATOMS: atom_id res chain seq x y z
N MET A 1 -16.76 -10.16 -46.30
CA MET A 1 -16.18 -11.40 -45.73
C MET A 1 -17.04 -11.85 -44.55
N LYS A 2 -17.74 -13.00 -44.63
CA LYS A 2 -18.58 -13.49 -43.51
C LYS A 2 -17.69 -14.26 -42.53
N PHE A 3 -17.45 -13.70 -41.35
CA PHE A 3 -16.73 -14.39 -40.29
C PHE A 3 -17.52 -15.61 -39.79
N THR A 4 -16.81 -16.72 -39.61
CA THR A 4 -17.34 -17.91 -38.94
C THR A 4 -17.65 -17.61 -37.47
N ILE A 5 -18.55 -18.38 -36.85
CA ILE A 5 -18.93 -18.19 -35.44
C ILE A 5 -17.69 -18.23 -34.52
N LYS A 6 -16.74 -19.13 -34.78
CA LYS A 6 -15.48 -19.21 -34.04
C LYS A 6 -14.65 -17.92 -34.14
N GLN A 7 -14.52 -17.35 -35.35
CA GLN A 7 -13.80 -16.09 -35.55
C GLN A 7 -14.48 -14.93 -34.81
N LYS A 8 -15.82 -14.88 -34.78
CA LYS A 8 -16.55 -13.84 -34.02
C LYS A 8 -16.28 -13.92 -32.52
N ILE A 9 -16.27 -15.13 -31.94
CA ILE A 9 -15.98 -15.34 -30.52
C ILE A 9 -14.54 -14.90 -30.18
N ILE A 10 -13.58 -15.24 -31.05
CA ILE A 10 -12.19 -14.83 -30.86
C ILE A 10 -12.07 -13.30 -30.89
N ILE A 11 -12.75 -12.65 -31.83
CA ILE A 11 -12.79 -11.18 -31.92
C ILE A 11 -13.39 -10.57 -30.65
N ASP A 12 -14.52 -11.10 -30.16
CA ASP A 12 -15.16 -10.61 -28.93
C ASP A 12 -14.25 -10.77 -27.70
N LEU A 13 -13.55 -11.91 -27.58
CA LEU A 13 -12.58 -12.15 -26.50
C LEU A 13 -11.44 -11.11 -26.54
N LEU A 14 -10.89 -10.84 -27.71
CA LEU A 14 -9.80 -9.87 -27.89
C LEU A 14 -10.26 -8.44 -27.56
N ILE A 15 -11.43 -8.03 -28.06
CA ILE A 15 -12.01 -6.72 -27.74
C ILE A 15 -12.24 -6.60 -26.23
N SER A 16 -12.76 -7.65 -25.60
CA SER A 16 -13.04 -7.64 -24.16
C SER A 16 -11.78 -7.57 -23.32
N ALA A 17 -10.72 -8.26 -23.73
CA ALA A 17 -9.42 -8.17 -23.08
C ALA A 17 -8.85 -6.74 -23.19
N ALA A 18 -8.90 -6.14 -24.38
CA ALA A 18 -8.44 -4.78 -24.61
C ALA A 18 -9.21 -3.76 -23.76
N VAL A 19 -10.54 -3.82 -23.75
CA VAL A 19 -11.39 -2.93 -22.94
C VAL A 19 -11.15 -3.14 -21.45
N THR A 20 -10.97 -4.39 -21.00
CA THR A 20 -10.64 -4.69 -19.60
C THR A 20 -9.34 -4.04 -19.19
N ILE A 21 -8.29 -4.16 -20.00
CA ILE A 21 -6.98 -3.55 -19.74
C ILE A 21 -7.12 -2.03 -19.67
N ILE A 22 -7.80 -1.42 -20.64
CA ILE A 22 -8.01 0.04 -20.67
C ILE A 22 -8.72 0.50 -19.40
N LEU A 23 -9.82 -0.14 -19.02
CA LEU A 23 -10.59 0.25 -17.83
C LEU A 23 -9.80 0.04 -16.53
N THR A 24 -9.07 -1.07 -16.40
CA THR A 24 -8.21 -1.35 -15.25
C THR A 24 -7.10 -0.32 -15.10
N CYS A 25 -6.51 0.15 -16.21
CA CYS A 25 -5.45 1.15 -16.17
C CYS A 25 -5.95 2.60 -16.01
N THR A 26 -7.23 2.87 -16.30
CA THR A 26 -7.78 4.23 -16.31
C THR A 26 -8.83 4.44 -15.21
N ILE A 27 -10.08 4.05 -15.46
CA ILE A 27 -11.24 4.39 -14.62
C ILE A 27 -11.28 3.57 -13.34
N LEU A 28 -10.97 2.28 -13.44
CA LEU A 28 -11.09 1.33 -12.33
C LEU A 28 -9.76 1.13 -11.58
N ASN A 29 -8.76 1.97 -11.85
CA ASN A 29 -7.40 1.78 -11.34
C ASN A 29 -7.33 1.72 -9.80
N SER A 30 -8.18 2.48 -9.11
CA SER A 30 -8.26 2.59 -7.65
C SER A 30 -8.49 1.24 -6.97
N LEU A 31 -9.28 0.35 -7.58
CA LEU A 31 -9.57 -1.00 -7.07
C LEU A 31 -8.35 -1.92 -7.08
N TYR A 32 -7.36 -1.60 -7.90
CA TYR A 32 -6.16 -2.39 -8.14
C TYR A 32 -4.92 -1.84 -7.42
N TYR A 33 -5.06 -0.73 -6.70
CA TYR A 33 -4.03 -0.25 -5.79
C TYR A 33 -4.03 -1.07 -4.50
N VAL A 34 -2.86 -1.55 -4.11
CA VAL A 34 -2.64 -2.26 -2.85
C VAL A 34 -1.54 -1.56 -2.06
N ASP A 35 -1.61 -1.70 -0.73
CA ASP A 35 -0.54 -1.18 0.12
C ASP A 35 0.79 -1.90 -0.23
N ARG A 36 1.89 -1.17 -0.13
CA ARG A 36 3.20 -1.72 -0.50
C ARG A 36 3.61 -2.76 0.53
N SER A 37 3.59 -4.03 0.11
CA SER A 37 3.76 -5.17 1.03
C SER A 37 5.17 -5.31 1.60
N ASN A 38 6.19 -4.75 0.94
CA ASN A 38 7.59 -4.87 1.35
C ASN A 38 8.32 -3.54 1.11
N SER A 39 8.60 -2.81 2.19
CA SER A 39 9.48 -1.64 2.20
C SER A 39 10.44 -1.74 3.39
N LYS A 40 11.44 -0.86 3.43
CA LYS A 40 12.33 -0.72 4.58
C LYS A 40 12.30 0.71 5.05
N LEU A 41 12.12 0.90 6.35
CA LEU A 41 12.32 2.19 7.00
C LEU A 41 13.73 2.20 7.57
N MET A 42 14.57 3.11 7.08
CA MET A 42 15.87 3.38 7.66
C MET A 42 15.78 4.64 8.52
N ILE A 43 16.11 4.50 9.80
CA ILE A 43 16.15 5.59 10.77
C ILE A 43 17.62 5.87 11.04
N THR A 44 18.06 7.09 10.78
CA THR A 44 19.46 7.51 10.92
C THR A 44 19.56 8.68 11.86
N ALA A 45 20.20 8.50 13.02
CA ALA A 45 20.64 9.64 13.80
C ALA A 45 21.85 10.26 13.09
N LEU A 46 21.79 11.54 12.70
CA LEU A 46 22.81 12.14 11.85
C LEU A 46 24.10 12.51 12.60
N GLY A 47 24.09 12.51 13.93
CA GLY A 47 25.20 13.03 14.74
C GLY A 47 25.46 14.53 14.53
N SER A 48 24.52 15.24 13.90
CA SER A 48 24.54 16.69 13.71
C SER A 48 23.38 17.33 14.48
N LYS A 49 23.53 18.61 14.83
CA LYS A 49 22.60 19.34 15.70
C LYS A 49 22.33 20.75 15.20
N ASN A 50 21.28 21.36 15.73
CA ASN A 50 21.07 22.81 15.67
C ASN A 50 22.21 23.54 16.40
N GLY A 51 22.56 24.76 15.98
CA GLY A 51 23.59 25.58 16.64
C GLY A 51 23.25 25.95 18.08
N GLU A 52 21.96 26.00 18.42
CA GLU A 52 21.48 26.28 19.78
C GLU A 52 21.40 25.03 20.66
N SER A 53 21.38 23.84 20.06
CA SER A 53 21.28 22.59 20.81
C SER A 53 22.59 22.32 21.57
N THR A 54 22.50 21.76 22.76
CA THR A 54 23.66 21.43 23.59
C THR A 54 24.37 20.16 23.11
N ALA A 55 23.63 19.18 22.57
CA ALA A 55 24.16 17.91 22.07
C ALA A 55 23.46 17.46 20.77
N SER A 56 23.71 16.22 20.32
CA SER A 56 23.11 15.66 19.10
C SER A 56 22.33 14.39 19.39
N GLU A 57 21.68 14.32 20.55
CA GLU A 57 21.01 13.12 21.01
C GLU A 57 19.71 12.88 20.22
N VAL A 58 19.39 11.61 19.96
CA VAL A 58 18.10 11.25 19.36
C VAL A 58 17.42 10.26 20.28
N ARG A 59 16.18 10.59 20.67
CA ARG A 59 15.38 9.77 21.57
C ARG A 59 14.06 9.43 20.89
N ILE A 60 13.80 8.14 20.74
CA ILE A 60 12.56 7.61 20.20
C ILE A 60 11.80 6.99 21.35
N HIS A 61 10.62 7.51 21.66
CA HIS A 61 9.75 6.98 22.70
C HIS A 61 8.96 5.78 22.22
N GLU A 62 8.44 5.86 21.00
CA GLU A 62 7.61 4.81 20.43
C GLU A 62 7.79 4.71 18.91
N ILE A 63 7.76 3.49 18.40
CA ILE A 63 7.51 3.22 16.99
C ILE A 63 6.28 2.31 16.92
N SER A 64 5.28 2.72 16.16
CA SER A 64 4.03 2.00 15.98
C SER A 64 3.81 1.70 14.50
N LEU A 65 3.63 0.41 14.17
CA LEU A 65 3.39 -0.08 12.81
C LEU A 65 1.95 -0.60 12.71
N ASN A 66 1.10 0.04 11.92
CA ASN A 66 -0.35 -0.22 11.88
C ASN A 66 -0.99 -0.22 13.30
N ASN A 67 -0.61 0.74 14.14
CA ASN A 67 -1.02 0.86 15.56
C ASN A 67 -0.52 -0.25 16.50
N ASN A 68 0.39 -1.12 16.04
CA ASN A 68 1.07 -2.07 16.92
C ASN A 68 2.42 -1.53 17.31
N LYS A 69 2.63 -1.36 18.62
CA LYS A 69 3.90 -0.90 19.19
C LYS A 69 5.01 -1.91 18.92
N VAL A 70 6.15 -1.41 18.45
CA VAL A 70 7.37 -2.18 18.23
C VAL A 70 8.09 -2.34 19.57
N ASP A 71 8.45 -3.57 19.92
CA ASP A 71 9.33 -3.83 21.07
C ASP A 71 10.78 -3.54 20.68
N PHE A 72 11.38 -2.50 21.26
CA PHE A 72 12.76 -2.11 20.99
C PHE A 72 13.78 -3.20 21.33
N ASN A 73 13.48 -4.09 22.30
CA ASN A 73 14.38 -5.18 22.67
C ASN A 73 14.46 -6.27 21.60
N SER A 74 13.46 -6.34 20.72
CA SER A 74 13.43 -7.28 19.60
C SER A 74 14.22 -6.80 18.37
N LEU A 75 14.65 -5.53 18.36
CA LEU A 75 15.31 -4.91 17.22
C LEU A 75 16.79 -5.28 17.14
N LYS A 76 17.29 -5.43 15.91
CA LYS A 76 18.72 -5.54 15.62
C LYS A 76 19.32 -4.14 15.52
N LEU A 77 19.84 -3.64 16.62
CA LEU A 77 20.36 -2.28 16.73
C LEU A 77 21.90 -2.25 16.66
N PRO A 78 22.50 -1.23 16.03
CA PRO A 78 23.92 -0.91 16.19
C PRO A 78 24.27 -0.60 17.65
N GLN A 79 25.55 -0.71 18.03
CA GLN A 79 26.01 -0.56 19.41
C GLN A 79 25.73 0.83 20.01
N GLU A 80 25.64 1.85 19.17
CA GLU A 80 25.40 3.24 19.54
C GLU A 80 23.93 3.51 19.91
N TRP A 81 23.01 2.66 19.45
CA TRP A 81 21.60 2.71 19.78
C TRP A 81 21.33 1.86 21.02
N LYS A 82 20.81 2.48 22.09
CA LYS A 82 20.60 1.83 23.38
C LYS A 82 19.18 2.02 23.87
N VAL A 83 18.56 0.93 24.30
CA VAL A 83 17.30 0.98 25.03
C VAL A 83 17.59 1.41 26.47
N ASN A 84 16.97 2.49 26.93
CA ASN A 84 17.06 2.98 28.31
C ASN A 84 15.67 3.40 28.78
N GLY A 85 15.11 2.63 29.72
CA GLY A 85 13.71 2.76 30.11
C GLY A 85 12.79 2.53 28.91
N GLU A 86 11.90 3.49 28.66
CA GLU A 86 10.95 3.44 27.53
C GLU A 86 11.52 3.98 26.21
N TYR A 87 12.73 4.55 26.23
CA TYR A 87 13.30 5.22 25.07
C TYR A 87 14.36 4.36 24.38
N LEU A 88 14.34 4.40 23.05
CA LEU A 88 15.47 4.03 22.21
C LEU A 88 16.32 5.28 21.97
N ASN A 89 17.52 5.30 22.53
CA ASN A 89 18.38 6.47 22.57
C ASN A 89 19.62 6.27 21.71
N TYR A 90 20.03 7.36 21.05
CA TYR A 90 21.32 7.51 20.42
C TYR A 90 22.07 8.66 21.10
N TYR A 91 23.22 8.33 21.69
CA TYR A 91 24.13 9.28 22.36
C TYR A 91 25.41 9.52 21.56
N GLY A 92 25.54 8.93 20.36
CA GLY A 92 26.77 8.98 19.58
C GLY A 92 27.06 10.39 19.06
N ILE A 93 28.33 10.77 19.14
CA ILE A 93 28.79 12.13 18.80
C ILE A 93 29.47 12.06 17.41
N ASN A 94 29.02 12.91 16.48
CA ASN A 94 29.67 13.27 15.21
C ASN A 94 29.69 12.25 14.05
N GLN A 95 29.01 11.10 14.13
CA GLN A 95 28.84 10.22 12.97
C GLN A 95 27.38 9.81 12.76
N PRO A 96 26.90 9.70 11.50
CA PRO A 96 25.59 9.14 11.24
C PRO A 96 25.53 7.64 11.56
N VAL A 97 24.53 7.21 12.34
CA VAL A 97 24.29 5.79 12.64
C VAL A 97 22.84 5.42 12.35
N SER A 98 22.67 4.36 11.56
CA SER A 98 21.37 3.92 11.06
C SER A 98 20.98 2.54 11.59
N PHE A 99 19.69 2.34 11.82
CA PHE A 99 19.09 1.01 11.89
C PHE A 99 17.91 0.90 10.92
N ILE A 100 17.51 -0.34 10.62
CA ILE A 100 16.51 -0.64 9.60
C ILE A 100 15.36 -1.44 10.22
N LEU A 101 14.14 -1.04 9.89
CA LEU A 101 12.92 -1.77 10.16
C LEU A 101 12.36 -2.34 8.85
N ASP A 102 12.12 -3.64 8.83
CA ASP A 102 11.44 -4.29 7.72
C ASP A 102 9.93 -4.02 7.83
N LEU A 103 9.38 -3.37 6.81
CA LEU A 103 7.97 -3.03 6.73
C LEU A 103 7.25 -4.07 5.88
N LYS A 104 6.68 -5.08 6.54
CA LYS A 104 5.85 -6.09 5.88
C LYS A 104 4.37 -5.80 6.07
N ASP A 105 3.66 -5.56 4.97
CA ASP A 105 2.23 -5.27 4.95
C ASP A 105 1.83 -4.08 5.88
N ILE A 106 2.75 -3.12 6.03
CA ILE A 106 2.55 -1.91 6.84
C ILE A 106 1.92 -0.81 5.98
N LYS A 107 0.89 -0.15 6.52
CA LYS A 107 0.13 0.93 5.88
C LYS A 107 0.43 2.28 6.51
N VAL A 108 0.58 2.29 7.83
CA VAL A 108 0.82 3.47 8.64
C VAL A 108 1.99 3.21 9.57
N ILE A 109 2.90 4.16 9.62
CA ILE A 109 4.01 4.20 10.56
C ILE A 109 3.82 5.47 11.38
N ASP A 110 3.89 5.34 12.69
CA ASP A 110 3.94 6.45 13.63
C ASP A 110 5.21 6.31 14.46
N ILE A 111 6.02 7.36 14.52
CA ILE A 111 7.22 7.42 15.34
C ILE A 111 7.08 8.61 16.27
N LEU A 112 7.10 8.34 17.56
CA LEU A 112 7.09 9.34 18.60
C LEU A 112 8.53 9.64 19.02
N PHE A 113 9.00 10.84 18.72
CA PHE A 113 10.29 11.35 19.15
C PHE A 113 10.14 12.24 20.37
N ALA A 114 11.13 12.21 21.26
CA ALA A 114 11.26 13.23 22.30
C ALA A 114 12.13 14.37 21.77
N LYS A 115 11.59 15.59 21.84
CA LYS A 115 12.28 16.84 21.57
C LYS A 115 12.84 17.44 22.86
N SER A 116 14.03 18.01 22.77
CA SER A 116 14.72 18.57 23.92
C SER A 116 15.87 19.51 23.51
N SER A 117 16.41 20.24 24.47
CA SER A 117 17.48 21.21 24.25
C SER A 117 18.84 20.58 23.95
N ASP A 118 18.97 19.26 24.09
CA ASP A 118 20.13 18.44 23.77
C ASP A 118 19.90 17.55 22.53
N ALA A 119 18.75 17.68 21.87
CA ALA A 119 18.39 16.85 20.74
C ALA A 119 19.11 17.28 19.44
N GLY A 120 19.40 16.28 18.60
CA GLY A 120 20.00 16.43 17.29
C GLY A 120 19.02 16.22 16.14
N LYS A 121 19.57 15.91 14.97
CA LYS A 121 18.80 15.66 13.75
C LYS A 121 18.69 14.17 13.45
N VAL A 122 17.50 13.74 13.04
CA VAL A 122 17.22 12.39 12.58
C VAL A 122 16.80 12.42 11.11
N LYS A 123 17.26 11.45 10.34
CA LYS A 123 16.86 11.25 8.95
C LYS A 123 16.07 9.95 8.82
N LEU A 124 14.88 10.07 8.23
CA LEU A 124 13.98 8.96 7.97
C LEU A 124 13.93 8.71 6.46
N GLN A 125 14.17 7.48 6.06
CA GLN A 125 14.16 7.09 4.66
C GLN A 125 13.28 5.85 4.44
N ILE A 126 12.30 5.98 3.56
CA ILE A 126 11.45 4.89 3.09
C ILE A 126 11.43 4.92 1.57
N ASP A 127 11.98 3.88 0.95
CA ASP A 127 12.12 3.78 -0.51
C ASP A 127 12.84 5.01 -1.10
N SER A 128 12.13 5.83 -1.88
CA SER A 128 12.64 7.08 -2.49
C SER A 128 12.26 8.34 -1.70
N HIS A 129 11.52 8.20 -0.61
CA HIS A 129 11.16 9.31 0.27
C HIS A 129 12.20 9.43 1.37
N GLU A 130 12.72 10.64 1.56
CA GLU A 130 13.69 10.98 2.59
C GLU A 130 13.26 12.28 3.25
N GLU A 131 13.28 12.30 4.57
CA GLU A 131 12.97 13.47 5.39
C GLU A 131 14.00 13.60 6.51
N THR A 132 14.43 14.83 6.78
CA THR A 132 15.31 15.14 7.92
C THR A 132 14.54 16.00 8.90
N ILE A 133 14.47 15.56 10.15
CA ILE A 133 13.77 16.22 11.24
C ILE A 133 14.80 16.76 12.23
N ASP A 134 14.67 18.03 12.60
CA ASP A 134 15.40 18.63 13.71
C ASP A 134 14.58 18.48 15.00
N LEU A 135 15.10 17.71 15.95
CA LEU A 135 14.39 17.40 17.20
C LEU A 135 14.70 18.42 18.31
N TYR A 136 15.51 19.44 18.02
CA TYR A 136 15.76 20.51 18.98
C TYR A 136 14.47 21.24 19.36
N GLU A 137 14.31 21.47 20.66
CA GLU A 137 13.28 22.33 21.23
C GLU A 137 13.88 23.03 22.47
N ASN A 138 13.57 24.31 22.65
CA ASN A 138 14.11 25.06 23.79
C ASN A 138 13.45 24.61 25.11
N ILE A 139 12.22 24.09 25.03
CA ILE A 139 11.50 23.51 26.17
C ILE A 139 12.00 22.08 26.41
N SER A 140 12.17 21.73 27.69
CA SER A 140 12.56 20.37 28.07
C SER A 140 11.40 19.38 27.86
N TRP A 141 11.62 18.37 27.02
CA TRP A 141 10.77 17.18 26.87
C TRP A 141 9.40 17.44 26.24
N ASP A 142 9.40 17.88 24.98
CA ASP A 142 8.20 17.87 24.13
C ASP A 142 8.17 16.61 23.25
N GLU A 143 7.03 16.31 22.64
CA GLU A 143 6.82 15.12 21.82
C GLU A 143 6.54 15.50 20.36
N TYR A 144 7.15 14.76 19.44
CA TYR A 144 6.92 14.93 18.00
C TYR A 144 6.50 13.62 17.36
N HIS A 145 5.28 13.61 16.82
CA HIS A 145 4.75 12.51 16.03
C HIS A 145 5.14 12.67 14.56
N TRP A 146 5.90 11.71 14.05
CA TRP A 146 6.10 11.54 12.62
C TRP A 146 5.18 10.43 12.10
N ILE A 147 4.17 10.82 11.33
CA ILE A 147 3.18 9.88 10.78
C ILE A 147 3.38 9.76 9.28
N TYR A 148 3.70 8.55 8.81
CA TYR A 148 3.86 8.23 7.40
C TYR A 148 2.85 7.18 6.93
N LYS A 149 2.14 7.50 5.84
CA LYS A 149 1.26 6.56 5.15
C LYS A 149 1.96 6.00 3.93
N THR A 150 2.14 4.69 3.88
CA THR A 150 2.85 4.05 2.77
C THR A 150 2.12 4.25 1.46
N ASN A 151 2.88 4.51 0.39
CA ASN A 151 2.31 4.62 -0.95
C ASN A 151 1.64 3.32 -1.38
N LYS A 152 0.49 3.45 -2.04
CA LYS A 152 -0.15 2.31 -2.70
C LYS A 152 0.53 2.04 -4.04
N VAL A 153 0.61 0.77 -4.42
CA VAL A 153 1.18 0.31 -5.68
C VAL A 153 0.08 -0.33 -6.53
N PHE A 154 0.02 0.02 -7.81
CA PHE A 154 -0.90 -0.60 -8.76
C PHE A 154 -0.48 -2.05 -9.04
N LYS A 155 -1.24 -3.02 -8.55
CA LYS A 155 -1.00 -4.46 -8.74
C LYS A 155 -2.30 -5.16 -9.16
N PRO A 156 -2.67 -5.07 -10.45
CA PRO A 156 -3.96 -5.62 -10.91
C PRO A 156 -4.05 -7.14 -10.74
N PHE A 157 -2.93 -7.85 -10.93
CA PHE A 157 -2.88 -9.31 -10.78
C PHE A 157 -2.98 -9.80 -9.34
N SER A 158 -2.60 -9.00 -8.34
CA SER A 158 -2.83 -9.37 -6.92
C SER A 158 -4.29 -9.20 -6.50
N ARG A 159 -5.10 -8.55 -7.35
CA ARG A 159 -6.53 -8.31 -7.16
C ARG A 159 -7.33 -9.06 -8.25
N ILE A 160 -6.92 -10.30 -8.55
CA ILE A 160 -7.50 -11.14 -9.61
C ILE A 160 -9.02 -11.33 -9.47
N TYR A 161 -9.51 -11.26 -8.23
CA TYR A 161 -10.92 -11.37 -7.90
C TYR A 161 -11.77 -10.16 -8.37
N PHE A 162 -11.17 -8.99 -8.64
CA PHE A 162 -11.84 -7.90 -9.35
C PHE A 162 -11.65 -8.02 -10.88
N LEU A 163 -10.46 -8.46 -11.30
CA LEU A 163 -10.08 -8.52 -12.71
C LEU A 163 -10.91 -9.56 -13.51
N ILE A 164 -11.13 -10.75 -12.94
CA ILE A 164 -11.88 -11.83 -13.60
C ILE A 164 -13.35 -11.43 -13.82
N PRO A 165 -14.12 -11.01 -12.80
CA PRO A 165 -15.50 -10.57 -13.02
C PRO A 165 -15.62 -9.40 -14.00
N GLN A 166 -14.71 -8.42 -13.91
CA GLN A 166 -14.67 -7.29 -14.84
C GLN A 166 -14.56 -7.78 -16.30
N PHE A 167 -13.61 -8.68 -16.57
CA PHE A 167 -13.44 -9.26 -17.90
C PHE A 167 -14.71 -9.97 -18.40
N PHE A 168 -15.33 -10.80 -17.56
CA PHE A 168 -16.53 -11.54 -17.95
C PHE A 168 -17.74 -10.64 -18.22
N ILE A 169 -17.92 -9.59 -17.41
CA ILE A 169 -19.00 -8.60 -17.62
C ILE A 169 -18.80 -7.91 -18.97
N ILE A 170 -17.58 -7.45 -19.26
CA ILE A 170 -17.25 -6.80 -20.52
C ILE A 170 -17.47 -7.77 -21.69
N PHE A 171 -17.04 -9.02 -21.55
CA PHE A 171 -17.24 -10.03 -22.57
C PHE A 171 -18.71 -10.27 -22.91
N ILE A 172 -19.57 -10.39 -21.90
CA ILE A 172 -21.01 -10.54 -22.12
C ILE A 172 -21.59 -9.32 -22.84
N VAL A 173 -21.17 -8.11 -22.46
CA VAL A 173 -21.62 -6.86 -23.10
C VAL A 173 -21.17 -6.78 -24.55
N VAL A 174 -19.87 -7.00 -24.82
CA VAL A 174 -19.29 -6.97 -26.17
C VAL A 174 -19.96 -8.00 -27.07
N SER A 175 -20.08 -9.25 -26.62
CA SER A 175 -20.73 -10.31 -27.42
C SER A 175 -22.21 -10.03 -27.68
N LYS A 176 -22.92 -9.38 -26.75
CA LYS A 176 -24.31 -8.95 -26.98
C LYS A 176 -24.41 -7.84 -28.03
N LEU A 177 -23.48 -6.88 -28.03
CA LEU A 177 -23.44 -5.76 -28.98
C LEU A 177 -23.03 -6.22 -30.37
N ASN A 178 -21.99 -7.05 -30.49
CA ASN A 178 -21.47 -7.54 -31.77
C ASN A 178 -22.34 -8.63 -32.39
N ASN A 179 -23.06 -9.41 -31.58
CA ASN A 179 -23.73 -10.61 -32.06
C ASN A 179 -25.07 -10.84 -31.32
N LYS A 180 -26.14 -10.18 -31.80
CA LYS A 180 -27.51 -10.32 -31.25
C LYS A 180 -27.98 -11.78 -31.14
N GLU A 181 -27.50 -12.69 -32.00
CA GLU A 181 -27.83 -14.11 -31.97
C GLU A 181 -26.99 -14.95 -30.99
N PHE A 182 -25.88 -14.44 -30.46
CA PHE A 182 -24.97 -15.20 -29.60
C PHE A 182 -25.64 -15.64 -28.29
N LEU A 183 -26.35 -14.72 -27.62
CA LEU A 183 -27.13 -15.03 -26.42
C LEU A 183 -28.31 -15.99 -26.70
N LEU A 184 -28.80 -16.02 -27.93
CA LEU A 184 -29.90 -16.89 -28.38
C LEU A 184 -29.42 -18.30 -28.76
N LYS A 185 -28.17 -18.48 -29.21
CA LYS A 185 -27.59 -19.77 -29.63
C LYS A 185 -26.73 -20.46 -28.58
N CYS A 186 -26.19 -19.73 -27.60
CA CYS A 186 -25.50 -20.33 -26.45
C CYS A 186 -26.49 -21.05 -25.52
N LYS A 187 -26.81 -22.31 -25.81
CA LYS A 187 -27.65 -23.19 -24.97
C LYS A 187 -27.20 -23.28 -23.50
N LEU A 188 -25.94 -22.99 -23.20
CA LEU A 188 -25.40 -22.88 -21.82
C LEU A 188 -25.93 -21.68 -21.02
N PHE A 189 -26.43 -20.63 -21.69
CA PHE A 189 -26.93 -19.38 -21.10
C PHE A 189 -28.39 -19.05 -21.50
N CYS A 190 -29.04 -19.88 -22.33
CA CYS A 190 -30.31 -19.60 -23.02
C CYS A 190 -31.56 -19.37 -22.16
N SER A 191 -31.49 -19.56 -20.84
CA SER A 191 -32.58 -19.11 -19.98
C SER A 191 -32.29 -17.66 -19.57
N LYS A 192 -33.16 -16.73 -19.97
CA LYS A 192 -33.14 -15.33 -19.48
C LYS A 192 -33.01 -15.27 -17.95
N LYS A 193 -33.59 -16.25 -17.24
CA LYS A 193 -33.44 -16.43 -15.78
C LYS A 193 -32.02 -16.82 -15.37
N ASN A 194 -31.33 -17.70 -16.10
CA ASN A 194 -29.96 -18.12 -15.76
C ASN A 194 -28.95 -16.98 -15.96
N LEU A 195 -29.10 -16.16 -17.01
CA LEU A 195 -28.19 -15.03 -17.22
C LEU A 195 -28.39 -13.93 -16.16
N ILE A 196 -29.64 -13.64 -15.81
CA ILE A 196 -29.97 -12.78 -14.67
C ILE A 196 -29.44 -13.41 -13.37
N LYS A 197 -29.56 -14.74 -13.18
CA LYS A 197 -29.04 -15.45 -12.01
C LYS A 197 -27.53 -15.35 -11.92
N TYR A 198 -26.78 -15.55 -13.01
CA TYR A 198 -25.31 -15.42 -13.00
C TYR A 198 -24.86 -13.97 -12.83
N PHE A 199 -25.57 -13.00 -13.42
CA PHE A 199 -25.31 -11.58 -13.19
C PHE A 199 -25.59 -11.18 -11.74
N ILE A 200 -26.71 -11.63 -11.17
CA ILE A 200 -27.06 -11.42 -9.76
C ILE A 200 -26.06 -12.14 -8.86
N ILE A 201 -25.63 -13.37 -9.17
CA ILE A 201 -24.58 -14.06 -8.40
C ILE A 201 -23.27 -13.27 -8.47
N ALA A 202 -22.85 -12.82 -9.65
CA ALA A 202 -21.64 -12.00 -9.79
C ALA A 202 -21.77 -10.67 -9.02
N LEU A 203 -22.96 -10.07 -9.00
CA LEU A 203 -23.23 -8.81 -8.30
C LEU A 203 -23.30 -9.02 -6.78
N ILE A 204 -23.94 -10.09 -6.30
CA ILE A 204 -23.97 -10.50 -4.89
C ILE A 204 -22.57 -10.85 -4.42
N VAL A 205 -21.80 -11.61 -5.20
CA VAL A 205 -20.41 -11.94 -4.90
C VAL A 205 -19.58 -10.67 -4.81
N ASN A 206 -19.73 -9.72 -5.76
CA ASN A 206 -19.05 -8.43 -5.67
C ASN A 206 -19.48 -7.62 -4.44
N ILE A 207 -20.78 -7.53 -4.12
CA ILE A 207 -21.29 -6.79 -2.95
C ILE A 207 -20.81 -7.44 -1.64
N PHE A 208 -20.85 -8.76 -1.55
CA PHE A 208 -20.35 -9.53 -0.39
C PHE A 208 -18.85 -9.30 -0.20
N PHE A 209 -18.07 -9.27 -1.28
CA PHE A 209 -16.64 -8.99 -1.20
C PHE A 209 -16.35 -7.51 -0.90
N ILE A 210 -17.13 -6.56 -1.40
CA ILE A 210 -17.04 -5.15 -1.00
C ILE A 210 -17.29 -5.03 0.50
N TYR A 211 -18.28 -5.74 1.05
CA TYR A 211 -18.60 -5.74 2.48
C TYR A 211 -17.50 -6.40 3.35
N LEU A 212 -16.75 -7.35 2.82
CA LEU A 212 -15.65 -8.03 3.54
C LEU A 212 -14.33 -7.27 3.52
N TYR A 213 -14.13 -6.37 2.56
CA TYR A 213 -12.86 -5.69 2.32
C TYR A 213 -12.92 -4.15 2.44
N CYS A 214 -14.10 -3.59 2.69
CA CYS A 214 -14.31 -2.24 3.23
C CYS A 214 -14.47 -2.32 4.75
#